data_AF-A0A2R6N1I9-F1
#
_entry.id   AF-A0A2R6N1I9-F1
#
_cell.length_a   1.000
_cell.length_b   1.000
_cell.length_c   1.000
_cell.angle_alpha   90.00
_cell.angle_beta   90.00
_cell.angle_gamma   90.00
#
_symmetry.space_group_name_H-M   'P 1'
#
loop_
_entity.id
_entity.type
_entity.pdbx_description
1 polymer ?
#
loop_
_entity_poly.entity_id
_entity_poly.type
_entity_poly.pdbx_seq_one_letter_code
_entity_poly.pdbx_strand_id
1 'polypeptide(L)'
;MRCDICGFAKRLPVEMFVTGLIMATRMIANHETDIRVLSFEEAIDLLQNKVETSVSEDPFRISVTVTIGATPFTVTLDDGMNVIRFDESPETDVVTP
;
A
#
# COMPACT_ATOMS: atom_id res chain seq x y z
N MET A 1 -21.32 4.42 -4.93
CA MET A 1 -21.34 5.87 -5.23
C MET A 1 -19.99 6.24 -5.85
N ARG A 2 -19.91 6.52 -7.16
CA ARG A 2 -18.69 6.99 -7.87
C ARG A 2 -18.75 8.52 -8.05
N CYS A 3 -17.61 9.20 -8.11
CA CYS A 3 -17.49 10.65 -8.30
C CYS A 3 -17.54 11.00 -9.79
N ASP A 4 -18.35 12.00 -10.17
CA ASP A 4 -18.54 12.39 -11.57
C ASP A 4 -17.37 13.17 -12.18
N ILE A 5 -16.36 13.54 -11.38
CA ILE A 5 -15.18 14.28 -11.86
C ILE A 5 -13.99 13.35 -12.12
N CYS A 6 -13.80 12.31 -11.28
CA CYS A 6 -12.64 11.43 -11.37
C CYS A 6 -12.99 9.94 -11.54
N GLY A 7 -14.27 9.56 -11.52
CA GLY A 7 -14.72 8.17 -11.69
C GLY A 7 -14.57 7.27 -10.45
N PHE A 8 -13.87 7.72 -9.40
CA PHE A 8 -13.67 6.95 -8.18
C PHE A 8 -14.75 7.23 -7.14
N ALA A 9 -15.17 6.20 -6.40
CA ALA A 9 -15.97 6.42 -5.19
C ALA A 9 -15.22 7.38 -4.25
N LYS A 10 -15.94 8.23 -3.47
CA LYS A 10 -15.45 9.25 -2.50
C LYS A 10 -14.52 8.73 -1.38
N ARG A 11 -13.70 7.74 -1.66
CA ARG A 11 -12.70 7.11 -0.79
C ARG A 11 -11.41 7.89 -1.02
N LEU A 12 -10.65 8.12 0.07
CA LEU A 12 -9.31 8.70 0.01
C LEU A 12 -8.50 8.07 -1.14
N PRO A 13 -7.48 8.78 -1.68
CA PRO A 13 -6.52 8.19 -2.61
C PRO A 13 -6.10 6.80 -2.10
N VAL A 14 -6.38 5.76 -2.89
CA VAL A 14 -6.24 4.36 -2.44
C VAL A 14 -4.82 4.08 -1.95
N GLU A 15 -3.85 4.74 -2.57
CA GLU A 15 -2.42 4.73 -2.24
C GLU A 15 -2.16 5.28 -0.84
N MET A 16 -2.79 6.39 -0.46
CA MET A 16 -2.71 6.94 0.91
C MET A 16 -3.37 6.02 1.93
N PHE A 17 -4.53 5.44 1.59
CA PHE A 17 -5.22 4.49 2.47
C PHE A 17 -4.36 3.24 2.74
N VAL A 18 -3.84 2.62 1.68
CA VAL A 18 -2.99 1.42 1.78
C VAL A 18 -1.69 1.73 2.51
N THR A 19 -1.04 2.85 2.19
CA THR A 19 0.19 3.26 2.86
C THR A 19 -0.03 3.44 4.37
N GLY A 20 -1.11 4.13 4.77
CA GLY A 20 -1.46 4.30 6.17
C GLY A 20 -1.77 2.97 6.87
N LEU A 21 -2.47 2.05 6.18
CA LEU A 21 -2.76 0.71 6.68
C LEU A 21 -1.49 -0.12 6.92
N ILE A 22 -0.54 -0.10 5.98
CA ILE A 22 0.74 -0.82 6.13
C ILE A 22 1.53 -0.27 7.32
N MET A 23 1.59 1.05 7.48
CA MET A 23 2.25 1.66 8.64
C MET A 23 1.59 1.24 9.95
N ALA A 24 0.26 1.30 10.02
CA ALA A 24 -0.50 0.89 11.20
C ALA A 24 -0.33 -0.60 11.54
N THR A 25 -0.31 -1.48 10.53
CA THR A 25 -0.10 -2.93 10.73
C THR A 25 1.31 -3.24 11.22
N ARG A 26 2.34 -2.58 10.69
CA ARG A 26 3.71 -2.70 11.20
C ARG A 26 3.86 -2.17 12.63
N MET A 27 3.16 -1.09 12.98
CA MET A 27 3.14 -0.60 14.37
C MET A 27 2.53 -1.61 15.35
N ILE A 28 1.56 -2.42 14.91
CA ILE A 28 0.94 -3.46 15.74
C ILE A 28 1.83 -4.71 15.81
N ALA A 29 2.48 -5.09 14.71
CA ALA A 29 3.33 -6.28 14.65
C ALA A 29 4.67 -6.11 15.42
N ASN A 30 5.27 -4.92 15.37
CA ASN A 30 6.50 -4.60 16.07
C ASN A 30 6.16 -3.97 17.43
N HIS A 31 6.04 -4.81 18.47
CA HIS A 31 5.83 -4.38 19.86
C HIS A 31 6.98 -3.55 20.46
N GLU A 32 8.08 -3.33 19.73
CA GLU A 32 9.15 -2.41 20.10
C GLU A 32 8.85 -1.02 19.54
N THR A 33 8.61 -0.10 20.46
CA THR A 33 8.39 1.34 20.27
C THR A 33 9.59 2.01 19.61
N ASP A 34 9.72 1.86 18.29
CA ASP A 34 10.39 2.83 17.45
C ASP A 34 9.46 3.13 16.28
N ILE A 35 8.46 3.97 16.59
CA ILE A 35 7.52 4.49 15.60
C ILE A 35 8.36 5.33 14.66
N ARG A 36 8.82 4.73 13.55
CA ARG A 36 9.48 5.47 12.49
C ARG A 36 8.42 6.31 11.79
N VAL A 37 8.12 7.46 12.40
CA VAL A 37 7.28 8.49 11.82
C VAL A 37 8.05 8.98 10.59
N LEU A 38 7.53 8.70 9.40
CA LEU A 38 8.06 9.29 8.19
C LEU A 38 7.97 10.81 8.32
N SER A 39 9.07 11.50 8.01
CA SER A 39 9.00 12.93 7.74
C SER A 39 8.04 13.20 6.58
N PHE A 40 7.56 14.45 6.46
CA PHE A 40 6.69 14.82 5.35
C PHE A 40 7.36 14.56 3.99
N GLU A 41 8.66 14.84 3.87
CA GLU A 41 9.43 14.59 2.64
C GLU A 41 9.53 13.10 2.32
N GLU A 42 9.79 12.25 3.31
CA GLU A 42 9.79 10.79 3.13
C GLU A 42 8.40 10.25 2.79
N ALA A 43 7.33 10.84 3.34
CA ALA A 43 5.97 10.46 2.99
C ALA A 43 5.62 10.84 1.54
N ILE A 44 6.08 12.00 1.07
CA ILE A 44 5.91 12.41 -0.32
C ILE A 44 6.73 11.51 -1.26
N ASP A 45 7.99 11.24 -0.94
CA ASP A 45 8.84 10.34 -1.74
C ASP A 45 8.23 8.94 -1.83
N LEU A 46 7.72 8.41 -0.71
CA LEU A 46 7.05 7.12 -0.68
C LEU A 46 5.86 7.11 -1.65
N LEU A 47 4.97 8.09 -1.55
CA LEU A 47 3.77 8.15 -2.40
C LEU A 47 4.09 8.37 -3.88
N GLN A 48 5.17 9.08 -4.21
CA GLN A 48 5.54 9.39 -5.58
C GLN A 48 6.32 8.28 -6.28
N ASN A 49 7.23 7.63 -5.54
CA ASN A 49 8.27 6.79 -6.14
C ASN A 49 8.24 5.34 -5.66
N LYS A 50 7.44 5.02 -4.63
CA LYS A 50 7.45 3.72 -3.96
C LYS A 50 6.06 3.09 -3.85
N VAL A 51 5.06 3.65 -4.51
CA VAL A 51 3.72 3.08 -4.61
C VAL A 51 3.41 2.76 -6.07
N GLU A 52 3.00 1.52 -6.31
CA GLU A 52 2.51 1.05 -7.60
C GLU A 52 1.08 0.55 -7.45
N THR A 53 0.18 1.05 -8.29
CA THR A 53 -1.24 0.68 -8.29
C THR A 53 -1.60 -0.02 -9.58
N SER A 54 -2.27 -1.17 -9.47
CA SER A 54 -2.87 -1.88 -10.60
C SER A 54 -4.34 -2.19 -10.31
N VAL A 55 -5.14 -2.25 -11.38
CA VAL A 55 -6.58 -2.49 -11.30
C VAL A 55 -6.92 -3.67 -12.22
N SER A 56 -7.71 -4.61 -11.71
CA SER A 56 -8.37 -5.67 -12.48
C SER A 56 -9.88 -5.44 -12.42
N GLU A 57 -10.61 -5.71 -13.50
CA GLU A 57 -12.04 -5.40 -13.60
C GLU A 57 -12.96 -6.62 -13.37
N ASP A 58 -12.45 -7.85 -13.51
CA ASP A 58 -13.25 -9.08 -13.39
C ASP A 58 -12.53 -10.19 -12.60
N PRO A 59 -12.84 -10.38 -11.30
CA PRO A 59 -13.64 -9.46 -10.47
C PRO A 59 -12.89 -8.13 -10.25
N PHE A 60 -13.61 -7.06 -9.91
CA PHE A 60 -12.98 -5.77 -9.63
C PHE A 60 -12.02 -5.87 -8.42
N ARG A 61 -10.73 -5.66 -8.67
CA ARG A 61 -9.65 -5.68 -7.67
C ARG A 61 -8.73 -4.50 -7.86
N ILE A 62 -8.29 -3.91 -6.75
CA ILE A 62 -7.20 -2.94 -6.75
C ILE A 62 -6.04 -3.58 -6.00
N SER A 63 -4.89 -3.70 -6.64
CA SER A 63 -3.66 -4.17 -6.00
C SER A 63 -2.68 -3.00 -5.91
N VAL A 64 -2.29 -2.68 -4.68
CA VAL A 64 -1.33 -1.61 -4.38
C VAL A 64 -0.10 -2.24 -3.76
N THR A 65 1.05 -2.01 -4.39
CA THR A 65 2.36 -2.40 -3.86
C THR A 65 3.06 -1.16 -3.30
N VAL A 66 3.54 -1.25 -2.07
CA VAL A 66 4.29 -0.18 -1.40
C VAL A 66 5.64 -0.72 -0.97
N THR A 67 6.72 -0.08 -1.38
CA THR A 67 8.08 -0.47 -0.98
C THR A 67 8.56 0.41 0.16
N ILE A 68 8.70 -0.16 1.36
CA ILE A 68 9.20 0.55 2.54
C ILE A 68 10.59 0.01 2.88
N GLY A 69 11.63 0.83 2.66
CA GLY A 69 13.00 0.35 2.73
C GLY A 69 13.29 -0.59 1.56
N ALA A 70 13.68 -1.83 1.84
CA ALA A 70 13.90 -2.91 0.86
C ALA A 70 12.78 -3.97 0.87
N THR A 71 11.65 -3.68 1.53
CA THR A 71 10.56 -4.65 1.68
C THR A 71 9.33 -4.16 0.92
N PRO A 72 8.93 -4.86 -0.16
CA PRO A 72 7.66 -4.64 -0.81
C PRO A 72 6.49 -5.27 -0.03
N PHE A 73 5.43 -4.49 0.10
CA PHE A 73 4.14 -4.89 0.67
C PHE A 73 3.08 -4.79 -0.40
N THR A 74 2.29 -5.84 -0.59
CA THR A 74 1.19 -5.83 -1.56
C THR A 74 -0.13 -5.98 -0.82
N VAL A 75 -1.03 -5.02 -1.03
CA VAL A 75 -2.40 -5.03 -0.50
C VAL A 75 -3.36 -5.11 -1.66
N THR A 76 -4.27 -6.09 -1.62
CA THR A 76 -5.37 -6.18 -2.57
C THR A 76 -6.69 -5.83 -1.90
N LEU A 77 -7.47 -4.99 -2.57
CA LEU A 77 -8.77 -4.48 -2.15
C LEU A 77 -9.86 -4.92 -3.14
N ASP A 78 -11.08 -5.10 -2.65
CA ASP A 78 -12.28 -5.24 -3.49
C ASP A 78 -12.95 -3.88 -3.79
N ASP A 79 -14.06 -3.90 -4.53
CA ASP A 79 -14.88 -2.72 -4.84
C ASP A 79 -15.55 -2.10 -3.59
N GLY A 80 -15.55 -2.80 -2.47
CA GLY A 80 -15.93 -2.35 -1.14
C GLY A 80 -14.84 -1.60 -0.38
N MET A 81 -13.57 -1.62 -0.84
CA MET A 81 -12.35 -1.28 -0.07
C MET A 81 -12.04 -2.27 1.06
N ASN A 82 -12.58 -3.48 1.02
CA ASN A 82 -12.20 -4.51 1.96
C ASN A 82 -10.84 -5.08 1.56
N VAL A 83 -9.97 -5.28 2.54
CA VAL A 83 -8.70 -5.99 2.33
C VAL A 83 -9.01 -7.47 2.12
N ILE A 84 -8.68 -7.98 0.94
CA ILE A 84 -8.84 -9.41 0.62
C ILE A 84 -7.52 -10.17 0.65
N ARG A 85 -6.40 -9.46 0.52
CA ARG A 85 -5.06 -10.02 0.56
C ARG A 85 -4.06 -8.98 1.06
N PHE A 86 -3.14 -9.43 1.89
CA PHE A 86 -2.01 -8.67 2.41
C PHE A 86 -0.78 -9.58 2.39
N ASP A 87 0.20 -9.25 1.55
CA ASP A 87 1.45 -9.99 1.45
C ASP A 87 2.64 -9.09 1.79
N GLU A 88 3.57 -9.63 2.56
CA GLU A 88 4.90 -9.10 2.75
C GLU A 88 5.86 -10.03 2.00
N SER A 89 6.53 -9.52 0.97
CA SER A 89 7.57 -10.29 0.28
C SER A 89 8.91 -9.66 0.64
N PRO A 90 9.84 -10.39 1.28
CA PRO A 90 11.22 -9.93 1.31
C PRO A 90 11.74 -9.91 -0.13
N GLU A 91 12.47 -8.88 -0.54
CA GLU A 91 13.28 -8.97 -1.76
C GLU A 91 14.21 -10.18 -1.59
N THR A 92 13.94 -11.26 -2.32
CA THR A 92 14.90 -12.34 -2.46
C THR A 92 16.09 -11.80 -3.21
N ASP A 93 17.17 -11.54 -2.48
CA ASP A 93 18.51 -11.38 -3.05
C ASP A 93 18.77 -12.60 -3.93
N VAL A 94 18.64 -12.44 -5.25
CA VAL A 94 19.03 -13.46 -6.20
C VAL A 94 20.55 -13.50 -6.20
N VAL A 95 21.12 -14.26 -5.28
CA VAL A 95 22.53 -14.67 -5.33
C VAL A 95 22.69 -15.49 -6.61
N THR A 96 23.26 -14.85 -7.63
CA THR A 96 23.59 -15.50 -8.90
C THR A 96 24.87 -16.32 -8.68
N PRO A 97 24.93 -17.60 -9.13
CA PRO A 97 26.05 -18.50 -8.88
C PRO A 97 27.35 -18.11 -9.60
#